data_AF-A0A838AL65-F1
#
_entry.id   AF-A0A838AL65-F1
#
_cell.length_a   1.000
_cell.length_b   1.000
_cell.length_c   1.000
_cell.angle_alpha   90.00
_cell.angle_beta   90.00
_cell.angle_gamma   90.00
#
_symmetry.space_group_name_H-M   'P 1'
#
loop_
_entity.id
_entity.type
_entity.pdbx_description
1 polymer ?
#
loop_
_entity_poly.entity_id
_entity_poly.type
_entity_poly.pdbx_seq_one_letter_code
_entity_poly.pdbx_strand_id
1 'polypeptide(L)' 'MGRRKTQKIIRSGPKNATTGMCPLCMTIGKIFLLGPPTKERGKCEKCRQEFEL' A
#
# COMPACT_ATOMS: atom_id res chain seq x y z
N MET A 1 -27.74 30.68 7.94
CA MET A 1 -27.20 29.39 8.43
C MET A 1 -26.83 28.52 7.24
N GLY A 2 -25.65 28.73 6.66
CA GLY A 2 -25.21 28.04 5.43
C GLY A 2 -24.89 26.57 5.70
N ARG A 3 -25.53 25.67 4.96
CA ARG A 3 -25.35 24.22 5.03
C ARG A 3 -23.89 23.88 4.71
N ARG A 4 -23.08 23.56 5.73
CA ARG A 4 -21.69 23.10 5.54
C ARG A 4 -21.71 21.81 4.72
N LYS A 5 -21.19 21.87 3.50
CA LYS A 5 -20.95 20.71 2.64
C LYS A 5 -19.97 19.79 3.37
N THR A 6 -20.44 18.68 3.94
CA THR A 6 -19.59 17.62 4.47
C THR A 6 -18.81 17.03 3.30
N GLN A 7 -17.55 17.44 3.15
CA GLN A 7 -16.64 16.81 2.20
C GLN A 7 -16.46 15.36 2.67
N LYS A 8 -16.96 14.39 1.90
CA LYS A 8 -16.65 12.98 2.15
C LYS A 8 -15.13 12.85 2.10
N ILE A 9 -14.52 12.46 3.21
CA ILE A 9 -13.10 12.17 3.29
C ILE A 9 -12.84 10.98 2.37
N ILE A 10 -12.39 11.25 1.15
CA ILE A 10 -11.92 10.23 0.23
C ILE A 10 -10.64 9.72 0.88
N ARG A 11 -10.70 8.53 1.50
CA ARG A 11 -9.51 7.83 2.01
C ARG A 11 -8.68 7.41 0.80
N SER A 12 -7.92 8.33 0.23
CA SER A 12 -6.93 8.14 -0.82
C SER A 12 -5.65 7.53 -0.24
N GLY A 13 -5.79 6.54 0.65
CA GLY A 13 -4.68 5.67 1.01
C GLY A 13 -4.60 4.52 0.01
N PRO A 14 -3.42 3.95 -0.25
CA PRO A 14 -3.32 2.72 -1.02
C PRO A 14 -4.13 1.64 -0.28
N LYS A 15 -5.22 1.17 -0.89
CA LYS A 15 -6.09 0.12 -0.33
C LYS A 15 -5.35 -1.21 -0.14
N ASN A 16 -4.19 -1.36 -0.79
CA ASN A 16 -3.46 -2.61 -0.90
C ASN A 16 -2.09 -2.46 -0.23
N ALA A 17 -2.08 -2.10 1.06
CA ALA A 17 -0.89 -2.15 1.90
C ALA A 17 -1.05 -3.28 2.90
N THR A 18 -0.15 -4.25 2.85
CA THR A 18 -0.11 -5.38 3.78
C THR A 18 1.14 -5.26 4.66
N THR A 19 1.11 -5.88 5.83
CA THR A 19 2.30 -5.98 6.68
C THR A 19 2.89 -7.36 6.47
N GLY A 20 4.17 -7.45 6.11
CA GLY A 20 4.82 -8.74 5.85
C GLY A 20 6.34 -8.64 5.88
N MET A 21 6.97 -9.79 5.80
CA MET A 21 8.43 -9.89 5.75
C MET A 21 8.88 -9.69 4.30
N CYS A 22 9.74 -8.71 4.06
CA CYS A 22 10.33 -8.54 2.74
C CYS A 22 11.41 -9.60 2.51
N PRO A 23 11.37 -10.36 1.39
CA PRO A 23 12.36 -11.41 1.11
C PRO A 23 13.78 -10.86 0.88
N LEU A 24 13.92 -9.58 0.55
CA LEU A 24 15.21 -8.97 0.20
C LEU A 24 15.96 -8.44 1.43
N CYS A 25 15.25 -7.74 2.33
CA CYS A 25 15.87 -7.16 3.53
C CYS A 25 15.54 -7.93 4.82
N MET A 26 14.82 -9.04 4.72
CA MET A 26 14.38 -9.89 5.84
C MET A 26 13.71 -9.12 6.98
N THR A 27 13.15 -7.95 6.68
CA THR A 27 12.58 -7.08 7.70
C THR A 27 11.07 -7.07 7.58
N ILE A 28 10.39 -7.15 8.73
CA ILE A 28 8.95 -6.98 8.83
C ILE A 28 8.64 -5.49 8.64
N GLY A 29 7.79 -5.18 7.66
CA GLY A 29 7.41 -3.81 7.34
C GLY A 29 6.13 -3.76 6.52
N LYS A 30 5.74 -2.55 6.10
CA LYS A 30 4.63 -2.41 5.15
C LYS A 30 5.12 -2.76 3.75
N ILE A 31 4.33 -3.56 3.06
CA ILE A 31 4.47 -3.95 1.67
C ILE A 31 3.31 -3.31 0.94
N PHE A 32 3.63 -2.49 -0.05
CA PHE A 32 2.64 -1.94 -0.96
C PHE A 32 2.48 -2.90 -2.12
N LEU A 33 1.27 -3.40 -2.33
CA LEU A 33 0.94 -4.21 -3.50
C LEU A 33 0.67 -3.27 -4.68
N LEU A 34 1.50 -3.36 -5.69
CA LEU A 34 1.37 -2.69 -6.97
C LEU A 34 0.84 -3.68 -8.02
N GLY A 35 -0.07 -3.19 -8.86
CA GLY A 35 -0.56 -3.93 -10.01
C GLY A 35 -1.92 -4.61 -9.81
N PRO A 36 -2.47 -5.18 -10.90
CA PRO A 36 -3.70 -5.96 -10.86
C PRO A 36 -3.45 -7.33 -10.18
N PRO A 37 -4.50 -8.01 -9.67
CA PRO A 37 -4.40 -9.29 -8.93
C PRO A 37 -3.74 -10.46 -9.69
N THR A 38 -3.51 -10.34 -11.00
CA THR A 38 -2.81 -11.34 -11.82
C THR A 38 -1.33 -11.02 -12.06
N LYS A 39 -0.85 -9.84 -11.65
CA LYS A 39 0.54 -9.38 -11.74
C LYS A 39 0.89 -8.56 -10.49
N GLU A 40 0.68 -9.15 -9.33
CA GLU A 40 0.95 -8.49 -8.06
C GLU A 40 2.46 -8.34 -7.85
N ARG A 41 2.89 -7.10 -7.66
CA ARG A 41 4.26 -6.76 -7.29
C ARG A 41 4.23 -6.17 -5.90
N GLY A 42 5.00 -6.72 -4.98
CA GLY A 42 5.18 -6.15 -3.65
C GLY A 42 6.31 -5.12 -3.67
N LYS A 43 6.11 -3.96 -3.05
CA LYS A 43 7.17 -2.99 -2.77
C LYS A 43 7.32 -2.81 -1.28
N CYS A 44 8.51 -3.12 -0.76
CA CYS A 44 8.79 -2.94 0.65
C CYS A 44 9.01 -1.47 1.00
N GLU A 45 8.48 -1.01 2.13
CA GLU A 45 8.72 0.34 2.64
C GLU A 45 10.21 0.59 3.00
N LYS A 46 10.90 -0.42 3.56
CA LYS A 46 12.28 -0.26 4.07
C LYS A 46 13.34 -0.26 2.98
N CYS A 47 13.40 -1.31 2.16
CA CYS A 47 14.40 -1.38 1.09
C CYS A 47 13.94 -0.72 -0.21
N ARG A 48 12.66 -0.36 -0.33
CA ARG A 48 12.04 0.24 -1.52
C ARG A 48 12.17 -0.60 -2.79
N GLN A 49 12.64 -1.84 -2.66
CA GLN A 49 12.74 -2.79 -3.76
C GLN A 49 11.38 -3.41 -4.05
N GLU A 50 11.19 -3.71 -5.32
CA GLU A 50 10.03 -4.37 -5.87
C GLU A 50 10.35 -5.86 -6.02
N PHE A 51 9.41 -6.71 -5.62
CA PHE A 51 9.50 -8.16 -5.76
C PHE A 51 8.19 -8.70 -6.34
N GLU A 52 8.26 -9.81 -7.06
CA GLU A 52 7.07 -10.56 -7.43
C GLU A 52 6.47 -11.23 -6.19
N LEU A 53 5.16 -11.12 -6.04
CA LEU A 53 4.40 -11.77 -4.97
C LEU A 53 3.94 -13.16 -5.40
#